data_AF-A0A7W8BNR2-F1
#
_entry.id   AF-A0A7W8BNR2-F1
#
_cell.length_a   1.000
_cell.length_b   1.000
_cell.length_c   1.000
_cell.angle_alpha   90.00
_cell.angle_beta   90.00
_cell.angle_gamma   90.00
#
_symmetry.space_group_name_H-M   'P 1'
#
loop_
_entity.id
_entity.type
_entity.pdbx_description
1 polymer ?
#
loop_
_entity_poly.entity_id
_entity_poly.type
_entity_poly.pdbx_seq_one_letter_code
_entity_poly.pdbx_strand_id
1 'polypeptide(L)'
;MSDKPSVLFVCVHNAGRSQMAAAWLTHLAGDRVEVRSAGSAPGTEVNPAAVEAMREVGIDIAAEVPKALTVDAVRESDVCITMGCGDTCPVFPGKRYLDWRLDDPAGQGVEAVRPIRDEIKVLVEGLIEEIAPQRKS
;
A
#
# COMPACT_ATOMS: atom_id res chain seq x y z
N MET A 1 -15.62 15.48 13.32
CA MET A 1 -15.10 15.32 11.96
C MET A 1 -15.42 13.90 11.57
N SER A 2 -15.80 13.63 10.31
CA SER A 2 -16.01 12.24 9.90
C SER A 2 -14.63 11.60 9.81
N ASP A 3 -14.13 11.03 10.90
CA ASP A 3 -12.78 10.46 11.00
C ASP A 3 -12.71 9.20 10.13
N LYS A 4 -12.44 9.40 8.83
CA LYS A 4 -12.17 8.33 7.88
C LYS A 4 -10.92 7.59 8.36
N PRO A 5 -10.93 6.25 8.41
CA PRO A 5 -9.72 5.50 8.70
C PRO A 5 -8.60 5.90 7.75
N SER A 6 -7.39 5.95 8.26
CA SER A 6 -6.19 6.29 7.49
C SER A 6 -5.21 5.12 7.47
N VAL A 7 -4.70 4.77 6.29
CA VAL A 7 -3.82 3.62 6.07
C VAL A 7 -2.51 4.06 5.42
N LEU A 8 -1.39 3.62 5.97
CA LEU A 8 -0.06 3.79 5.41
C LEU A 8 0.53 2.43 4.99
N PHE A 9 0.85 2.30 3.71
CA PHE A 9 1.58 1.16 3.16
C PHE A 9 3.07 1.45 3.04
N VAL A 10 3.92 0.59 3.59
CA VAL A 10 5.38 0.76 3.59
C VAL A 10 6.04 -0.45 2.95
N CYS A 11 6.92 -0.23 1.98
CA CYS A 11 7.88 -1.24 1.52
C CYS A 11 9.28 -0.63 1.44
N VAL A 12 10.26 -1.33 0.86
CA VAL A 12 11.64 -0.80 0.77
C VAL A 12 11.70 0.43 -0.13
N HIS A 13 11.35 0.28 -1.42
CA HIS A 13 11.57 1.32 -2.43
C HIS A 13 10.37 2.24 -2.71
N ASN A 14 9.19 1.96 -2.16
CA ASN A 14 7.94 2.63 -2.55
C ASN A 14 7.68 2.67 -4.07
N ALA A 15 8.12 1.62 -4.76
CA ALA A 15 8.05 1.52 -6.21
C ALA A 15 7.23 0.31 -6.69
N GLY A 16 6.76 -0.56 -5.79
CA GLY A 16 6.08 -1.80 -6.16
C GLY A 16 4.94 -2.11 -5.20
N ARG A 17 5.15 -3.04 -4.26
CA ARG A 17 4.14 -3.54 -3.30
C ARG A 17 3.31 -2.43 -2.64
N SER A 18 3.96 -1.42 -2.03
CA SER A 18 3.21 -0.33 -1.37
C SER A 18 2.44 0.58 -2.32
N GLN A 19 2.89 0.73 -3.58
CA GLN A 19 2.14 1.48 -4.60
C GLN A 19 0.92 0.69 -5.08
N MET A 20 1.09 -0.61 -5.36
CA MET A 20 -0.02 -1.49 -5.74
C MET A 20 -1.08 -1.55 -4.63
N ALA A 21 -0.67 -1.69 -3.37
CA ALA A 21 -1.59 -1.72 -2.23
C ALA A 21 -2.35 -0.40 -2.04
N ALA A 22 -1.66 0.74 -2.14
CA ALA A 22 -2.30 2.05 -2.06
C ALA A 22 -3.30 2.27 -3.20
N ALA A 23 -2.94 1.86 -4.42
CA ALA A 23 -3.80 2.00 -5.59
C ALA A 23 -5.04 1.10 -5.49
N TRP A 24 -4.89 -0.16 -5.05
CA TRP A 24 -6.01 -1.05 -4.79
C TRP A 24 -6.96 -0.50 -3.72
N LEU A 25 -6.42 -0.04 -2.59
CA LEU A 25 -7.25 0.49 -1.51
C LEU A 25 -8.01 1.74 -1.96
N THR A 26 -7.34 2.65 -2.67
CA THR A 26 -7.98 3.84 -3.25
C THR A 26 -9.09 3.46 -4.23
N HIS A 27 -8.81 2.51 -5.12
CA HIS A 27 -9.77 2.06 -6.14
C HIS A 27 -11.02 1.39 -5.53
N LEU A 28 -10.84 0.55 -4.51
CA LEU A 28 -11.92 -0.26 -3.92
C LEU A 28 -12.66 0.46 -2.77
N ALA A 29 -11.95 1.27 -1.98
CA ALA A 29 -12.54 2.00 -0.87
C ALA A 29 -13.12 3.36 -1.29
N GLY A 30 -12.60 3.96 -2.37
CA GLY A 30 -12.91 5.32 -2.77
C GLY A 30 -12.64 6.29 -1.61
N ASP A 31 -13.55 7.26 -1.44
CA ASP A 31 -13.41 8.29 -0.40
C ASP A 31 -13.65 7.79 1.04
N ARG A 32 -13.78 6.49 1.28
CA ARG A 32 -14.04 5.95 2.63
C ARG A 32 -12.80 5.88 3.50
N VAL A 33 -11.61 5.85 2.90
CA VAL A 33 -10.33 5.62 3.58
C VAL A 33 -9.29 6.60 3.05
N GLU A 34 -8.51 7.21 3.92
CA GLU A 34 -7.32 7.98 3.52
C GLU A 34 -6.15 7.05 3.28
N VAL A 35 -5.50 7.16 2.12
CA VAL A 35 -4.45 6.23 1.70
C VAL A 35 -3.12 6.94 1.53
N ARG A 36 -2.07 6.38 2.12
CA ARG A 36 -0.68 6.84 2.00
C ARG A 36 0.22 5.66 1.63
N SER A 37 1.31 5.93 0.92
CA SER A 37 2.39 4.95 0.67
C SER A 37 3.76 5.59 0.89
N ALA A 38 4.72 4.80 1.36
CA ALA A 38 6.08 5.27 1.62
C ALA A 38 7.13 4.14 1.50
N GLY A 39 8.40 4.55 1.52
CA GLY A 39 9.57 3.68 1.35
C GLY A 39 10.62 3.94 2.42
N SER A 40 11.23 2.89 2.97
CA SER A 40 12.39 3.03 3.88
C SER A 40 13.66 3.48 3.15
N ALA A 41 13.81 3.10 1.88
CA ALA A 41 14.85 3.54 0.97
C ALA A 41 14.24 3.79 -0.42
N PRO A 42 13.55 4.94 -0.64
CA PRO A 42 12.78 5.18 -1.85
C PRO A 42 13.59 5.05 -3.14
N GLY A 43 12.97 4.44 -4.16
CA GLY A 43 13.48 4.44 -5.53
C GLY A 43 13.31 5.80 -6.20
N THR A 44 13.77 5.91 -7.45
CA THR A 44 13.63 7.15 -8.24
C THR A 44 12.31 7.21 -9.02
N GLU A 45 11.71 6.06 -9.32
CA GLU A 45 10.47 5.91 -10.07
C GLU A 45 9.71 4.65 -9.63
N VAL A 46 8.44 4.55 -10.01
CA VAL A 46 7.66 3.33 -9.81
C VAL A 46 8.20 2.23 -10.74
N ASN A 47 8.28 1.01 -10.23
CA ASN A 47 8.75 -0.15 -10.99
C ASN A 47 7.86 -0.32 -12.24
N PRO A 48 8.44 -0.29 -13.46
CA PRO A 48 7.68 -0.47 -14.70
C PRO A 48 6.85 -1.76 -14.73
N ALA A 49 7.33 -2.85 -14.13
CA ALA A 49 6.58 -4.11 -14.04
C ALA A 49 5.34 -3.98 -13.14
N ALA A 50 5.40 -3.15 -12.09
CA ALA A 50 4.23 -2.84 -11.26
C ALA A 50 3.25 -1.93 -12.01
N VAL A 51 3.74 -0.95 -12.77
CA VAL A 51 2.91 -0.12 -13.64
C VAL A 51 2.16 -0.98 -14.66
N GLU A 52 2.87 -1.88 -15.34
CA GLU A 52 2.30 -2.79 -16.33
C GLU A 52 1.24 -3.70 -15.69
N ALA A 53 1.56 -4.36 -14.57
CA ALA A 53 0.63 -5.24 -13.88
C ALA A 53 -0.64 -4.50 -13.40
N MET A 54 -0.54 -3.26 -12.92
CA MET A 54 -1.71 -2.49 -12.49
C MET A 54 -2.55 -2.00 -13.67
N ARG A 55 -1.91 -1.63 -14.80
CA ARG A 55 -2.63 -1.21 -16.01
C ARG A 55 -3.49 -2.33 -16.60
N GLU A 56 -3.04 -3.59 -16.51
CA GLU A 56 -3.84 -4.76 -16.92
C GLU A 56 -5.18 -4.87 -16.20
N VAL A 57 -5.26 -4.36 -14.96
CA VAL A 57 -6.50 -4.32 -14.16
C VAL A 57 -7.17 -2.94 -14.16
N GLY A 58 -6.77 -2.05 -15.06
CA GLY A 58 -7.40 -0.74 -15.27
C GLY A 58 -6.96 0.35 -14.29
N ILE A 59 -5.84 0.17 -13.58
CA ILE A 59 -5.33 1.14 -12.60
C ILE A 59 -3.95 1.63 -13.06
N ASP A 60 -3.81 2.91 -13.38
CA ASP A 60 -2.51 3.48 -13.75
C ASP A 60 -1.80 4.10 -12.55
N ILE A 61 -0.61 3.58 -12.21
CA ILE A 61 0.24 4.10 -11.13
C ILE A 61 1.53 4.78 -11.65
N ALA A 62 1.65 4.99 -12.97
CA ALA A 62 2.86 5.53 -13.58
C ALA A 62 3.23 6.95 -13.13
N ALA A 63 2.24 7.74 -12.71
CA ALA A 63 2.44 9.11 -12.24
C ALA A 63 2.79 9.20 -10.75
N GLU A 64 2.73 8.08 -10.01
CA GLU A 64 3.09 8.07 -8.61
C GLU A 64 4.59 8.28 -8.43
N VAL A 65 4.95 8.94 -7.33
CA VAL A 65 6.35 9.25 -7.01
C VAL A 65 6.73 8.52 -5.73
N PRO A 66 7.76 7.65 -5.76
CA PRO A 66 8.30 7.05 -4.56
C PRO A 66 8.72 8.11 -3.54
N LYS A 67 8.29 7.96 -2.30
CA LYS A 67 8.53 8.93 -1.23
C LYS A 67 9.02 8.27 0.06
N ALA A 68 9.81 9.02 0.81
CA ALA A 68 10.42 8.53 2.06
C ALA A 68 9.37 8.34 3.16
N LEU A 69 9.56 7.30 3.97
CA LEU A 69 8.85 7.12 5.21
C LEU A 69 9.21 8.25 6.17
N THR A 70 8.21 9.02 6.60
CA THR A 70 8.36 10.07 7.60
C THR A 70 7.64 9.70 8.89
N VAL A 71 8.11 10.25 10.00
CA VAL A 71 7.44 10.12 11.30
C VAL A 71 6.01 10.64 11.24
N ASP A 72 5.78 11.75 10.54
CA ASP A 72 4.45 12.35 10.43
C ASP A 72 3.50 11.47 9.62
N ALA A 73 3.97 10.80 8.55
CA ALA A 73 3.14 9.86 7.80
C ALA A 73 2.63 8.71 8.69
N VAL A 74 3.47 8.20 9.61
CA VAL A 74 3.04 7.19 10.58
C VAL A 74 2.09 7.80 11.62
N ARG A 75 2.40 8.99 12.13
CA ARG A 75 1.58 9.71 13.12
C ARG A 75 0.18 10.03 12.61
N GLU A 76 0.03 10.30 11.32
CA GLU A 76 -1.24 10.61 10.67
C GLU A 76 -2.03 9.36 10.24
N SER A 77 -1.49 8.16 10.40
CA SER A 77 -2.15 6.92 9.97
C SER A 77 -2.65 6.06 11.13
N ASP A 78 -3.87 5.55 11.04
CA ASP A 78 -4.46 4.65 12.04
C ASP A 78 -3.93 3.22 11.90
N VAL A 79 -3.72 2.79 10.65
CA VAL A 79 -3.18 1.48 10.30
C VAL A 79 -1.90 1.64 9.49
N CYS A 80 -0.81 1.04 9.95
CA CYS A 80 0.48 1.01 9.26
C CYS A 80 0.79 -0.44 8.83
N ILE A 81 1.03 -0.65 7.54
CA ILE A 81 1.19 -1.97 6.94
C ILE A 81 2.56 -2.06 6.30
N THR A 82 3.42 -2.94 6.82
CA THR A 82 4.75 -3.20 6.28
C THR A 82 4.74 -4.36 5.29
N MET A 83 5.54 -4.24 4.23
CA MET A 83 5.69 -5.23 3.17
C MET A 83 7.18 -5.40 2.84
N GLY A 84 7.89 -6.12 3.70
CA GLY A 84 9.31 -6.48 3.49
C GLY A 84 10.34 -5.40 3.84
N CYS A 85 9.95 -4.32 4.53
CA CYS A 85 10.90 -3.32 5.06
C CYS A 85 11.40 -3.63 6.48
N GLY A 86 10.84 -4.65 7.15
CA GLY A 86 11.16 -4.98 8.54
C GLY A 86 10.77 -3.87 9.53
N ASP A 87 11.54 -3.73 10.60
CA ASP A 87 11.25 -2.84 11.73
C ASP A 87 11.62 -1.35 11.49
N THR A 88 11.64 -0.89 10.24
CA THR A 88 11.96 0.53 9.94
C THR A 88 10.83 1.50 10.31
N CYS A 89 9.64 1.00 10.62
CA CYS A 89 8.50 1.83 10.97
C CYS A 89 8.58 2.25 12.45
N PRO A 90 8.66 3.56 12.77
CA PRO A 90 8.60 4.02 14.15
C PRO A 90 7.25 3.64 14.78
N VAL A 91 7.28 3.09 15.99
CA VAL A 91 6.06 2.62 16.67
C VAL A 91 5.49 3.70 17.58
N PHE A 92 4.26 4.12 17.29
CA PHE A 92 3.43 4.99 18.12
C PHE A 92 2.29 4.21 18.79
N PRO A 93 1.95 4.53 20.05
CA PRO A 93 0.82 3.93 20.75
C PRO A 93 -0.52 4.31 20.09
N GLY A 94 -1.51 3.42 20.19
CA GLY A 94 -2.86 3.65 19.69
C GLY A 94 -3.05 3.42 18.18
N LYS A 95 -2.03 2.91 17.48
CA LYS A 95 -2.08 2.56 16.06
C LYS A 95 -2.03 1.06 15.85
N ARG A 96 -2.62 0.59 14.76
CA ARG A 96 -2.56 -0.82 14.34
C ARG A 96 -1.38 -1.02 13.38
N TYR A 97 -0.54 -2.01 13.66
CA TYR A 97 0.56 -2.40 12.78
C TYR A 97 0.31 -3.79 12.24
N LEU A 98 0.45 -3.96 10.93
CA LEU A 98 0.34 -5.24 10.23
C LEU A 98 1.61 -5.48 9.42
N ASP A 99 2.03 -6.74 9.34
CA ASP A 99 3.13 -7.17 8.48
C ASP A 99 2.58 -8.13 7.43
N TRP A 100 2.53 -7.68 6.18
CA TRP A 100 2.12 -8.48 5.03
C TRP A 100 3.37 -9.09 4.39
N ARG A 101 3.52 -10.40 4.58
CA ARG A 101 4.62 -11.17 4.01
C ARG A 101 4.30 -11.48 2.55
N LEU A 102 4.87 -10.66 1.68
CA LEU A 102 4.77 -10.79 0.23
C LEU A 102 6.16 -11.04 -0.34
N ASP A 103 6.23 -11.87 -1.37
CA ASP A 103 7.45 -12.08 -2.13
C ASP A 103 8.00 -10.75 -2.68
N ASP A 104 9.32 -10.67 -2.86
CA ASP A 104 9.97 -9.47 -3.40
C ASP A 104 10.23 -9.64 -4.90
N PRO A 105 9.51 -8.90 -5.77
CA PRO A 105 9.67 -9.02 -7.22
C PRO A 105 10.79 -8.08 -7.74
N ALA A 106 11.67 -7.60 -6.87
CA ALA A 106 12.72 -6.67 -7.26
C ALA A 106 13.61 -7.26 -8.37
N GLY A 107 13.75 -6.53 -9.47
CA GLY A 107 14.52 -6.97 -10.64
C GLY A 107 13.83 -8.04 -11.50
N GLN A 108 12.60 -8.43 -11.18
CA GLN A 108 11.80 -9.37 -11.96
C GLN A 108 10.82 -8.64 -12.89
N GLY A 109 10.38 -9.33 -13.95
CA GLY A 109 9.40 -8.81 -14.90
C GLY A 109 7.95 -8.92 -14.42
N VAL A 110 7.02 -8.42 -15.24
CA VAL A 110 5.58 -8.37 -14.94
C VAL A 110 4.99 -9.72 -14.53
N GLU A 111 5.44 -10.82 -15.11
CA GLU A 111 4.98 -12.19 -14.79
C GLU A 111 5.08 -12.50 -13.28
N ALA A 112 6.16 -12.08 -12.64
CA ALA A 112 6.35 -12.29 -11.21
C ALA A 112 5.59 -11.29 -10.34
N VAL A 113 5.25 -10.11 -10.89
CA VAL A 113 4.51 -9.07 -10.18
C VAL A 113 3.01 -9.37 -10.15
N ARG A 114 2.44 -10.01 -11.18
CA ARG A 114 1.01 -10.36 -11.23
C ARG A 114 0.49 -11.13 -10.02
N PRO A 115 1.11 -12.26 -9.59
CA PRO A 115 0.60 -12.98 -8.43
C PRO A 115 0.63 -12.12 -7.16
N ILE A 116 1.65 -11.27 -7.00
CA ILE A 116 1.77 -10.35 -5.86
C ILE A 116 0.69 -9.27 -5.92
N ARG A 117 0.42 -8.70 -7.10
CA ARG A 117 -0.69 -7.75 -7.32
C ARG A 117 -2.01 -8.35 -6.85
N ASP A 118 -2.27 -9.60 -7.24
CA ASP A 118 -3.53 -10.28 -6.96
C ASP A 118 -3.65 -10.67 -5.49
N GLU A 119 -2.56 -11.08 -4.85
CA GLU A 119 -2.50 -11.33 -3.41
C GLU A 119 -2.74 -10.04 -2.61
N ILE A 120 -2.10 -8.93 -3.00
CA ILE A 120 -2.33 -7.61 -2.38
C ILE A 120 -3.80 -7.21 -2.48
N LYS A 121 -4.46 -7.47 -3.60
CA LYS A 121 -5.88 -7.17 -3.77
C LYS A 121 -6.72 -7.88 -2.72
N VAL A 122 -6.50 -9.18 -2.50
CA VAL A 122 -7.22 -9.98 -1.50
C VAL A 122 -6.99 -9.44 -0.09
N LEU A 123 -5.74 -9.09 0.25
CA LEU A 123 -5.40 -8.50 1.55
C LEU A 123 -6.08 -7.13 1.76
N VAL A 124 -6.14 -6.31 0.71
CA VAL A 124 -6.82 -5.01 0.72
C VAL A 124 -8.33 -5.17 0.87
N GLU A 125 -8.96 -6.13 0.18
CA GLU A 125 -10.39 -6.42 0.32
C GLU A 125 -10.74 -6.78 1.77
N GLY A 126 -9.97 -7.68 2.39
CA GLY A 126 -10.13 -8.02 3.80
C GLY A 126 -9.92 -6.83 4.74
N LEU A 127 -8.91 -5.99 4.48
CA LEU A 127 -8.69 -4.77 5.25
C LEU A 127 -9.90 -3.82 5.18
N ILE A 128 -10.50 -3.63 4.01
CA ILE A 128 -11.67 -2.76 3.82
C ILE A 128 -12.86 -3.27 4.62
N GLU A 129 -13.10 -4.59 4.66
CA GLU A 129 -14.18 -5.18 5.45
C GLU A 129 -14.03 -4.89 6.94
N GLU A 130 -12.80 -4.84 7.44
CA GLU A 130 -12.51 -4.56 8.85
C GLU A 130 -12.64 -3.07 9.20
N ILE A 131 -12.09 -2.17 8.38
CA ILE A 131 -11.95 -0.75 8.75
C ILE A 131 -13.04 0.15 8.18
N ALA A 132 -13.66 -0.24 7.07
CA ALA A 132 -14.67 0.57 6.38
C ALA A 132 -15.77 -0.32 5.75
N PRO A 133 -16.45 -1.18 6.52
CA PRO A 133 -17.48 -2.06 5.96
C PRO A 133 -18.59 -1.26 5.28
N GLN A 134 -19.11 -1.77 4.16
CA GLN A 134 -20.30 -1.16 3.56
C GLN A 134 -21.44 -1.26 4.59
N ARG A 135 -22.03 -0.11 4.95
CA ARG A 135 -23.27 -0.10 5.73
C ARG A 135 -24.31 -0.86 4.90
N LYS A 136 -24.68 -2.07 5.35
CA LYS A 136 -25.83 -2.77 4.81
C LYS A 136 -27.05 -1.88 5.03
N SER A 137 -27.69 -1.47 3.93
CA SER A 137 -28.99 -0.78 3.96
C SER A 137 -30.10 -1.72 4.43
#